data_AF-A0A3S4IPT7-F1
#
_entry.id   AF-A0A3S4IPT7-F1
#
_cell.length_a   1.000
_cell.length_b   1.000
_cell.length_c   1.000
_cell.angle_alpha   90.00
_cell.angle_beta   90.00
_cell.angle_gamma   90.00
#
_symmetry.space_group_name_H-M   'P 1'
#
loop_
_entity.id
_entity.type
_entity.pdbx_description
1 polymer ?
#
loop_
_entity_poly.entity_id
_entity_poly.type
_entity_poly.pdbx_seq_one_letter_code
_entity_poly.pdbx_strand_id
1 'polypeptide(L)'
;MIGLVGKKVGMTRIFTEDGVSIPVTVIEVEANRVTQVKDLANDGYRAVQVTTGAKKANRVTKPEAGHFAKAGVEAGRGLWEFRLAEGEEYTVGQSISVELFADVKKLT
;
A
#
# COMPACT_ATOMS: atom_id res chain seq x y z
N MET A 1 -2.61 1.79 -12.72
CA MET A 1 -1.64 1.28 -11.74
C MET A 1 -1.90 2.01 -10.43
N ILE A 2 -2.10 1.28 -9.35
CA ILE A 2 -2.29 1.87 -8.02
C ILE A 2 -0.97 2.33 -7.37
N GLY A 3 -1.07 3.17 -6.34
CA GLY A 3 0.06 3.48 -5.45
C GLY A 3 0.21 2.44 -4.34
N LEU A 4 1.32 2.55 -3.59
CA LEU A 4 1.55 1.79 -2.36
C LEU A 4 1.81 2.74 -1.19
N VAL A 5 1.46 2.32 0.01
CA VAL A 5 1.77 3.03 1.24
C VAL A 5 3.11 2.52 1.78
N GLY A 6 4.08 3.42 1.88
CA GLY A 6 5.39 3.17 2.47
C GLY A 6 5.65 4.03 3.72
N LYS A 7 6.83 3.87 4.32
CA LYS A 7 7.35 4.70 5.42
C LYS A 7 8.66 5.33 4.97
N LYS A 8 8.80 6.66 5.14
CA LYS A 8 10.08 7.32 4.92
C LYS A 8 11.07 6.87 6.00
N VAL A 9 12.14 6.18 5.60
CA VAL A 9 13.20 5.72 6.50
C VAL A 9 14.24 6.82 6.69
N GLY A 10 14.60 7.51 5.61
CA GLY A 10 15.61 8.55 5.64
C GLY A 10 16.14 8.90 4.26
N MET A 11 17.29 9.56 4.23
CA MET A 11 17.98 9.94 3.01
C MET A 11 19.42 9.43 3.07
N THR A 12 19.92 8.97 1.93
CA THR A 12 21.32 8.57 1.74
C THR A 12 21.77 8.96 0.33
N ARG A 13 22.94 8.50 -0.10
CA ARG A 13 23.45 8.70 -1.45
C ARG A 13 23.93 7.38 -2.05
N ILE A 14 23.75 7.23 -3.36
CA ILE A 14 24.32 6.13 -4.14
C ILE A 14 25.40 6.71 -5.05
N PHE A 15 26.60 6.12 -5.02
CA PHE A 15 27.66 6.45 -5.97
C PHE A 15 27.51 5.56 -7.20
N THR A 16 27.49 6.18 -8.38
CA THR A 16 27.55 5.45 -9.66
C THR A 16 29.00 5.12 -10.02
N GLU A 17 29.19 4.19 -10.94
CA GLU A 17 30.52 3.81 -11.45
C GLU A 17 31.26 4.99 -12.08
N ASP A 18 30.52 5.96 -12.65
CA ASP A 18 31.06 7.21 -13.21
C ASP A 18 31.45 8.27 -12.16
N GLY A 19 31.36 7.94 -10.87
CA GLY A 19 31.71 8.84 -9.76
C GLY A 19 30.64 9.88 -9.41
N VAL A 20 29.40 9.74 -9.92
CA VAL A 20 28.29 10.65 -9.61
C VAL A 20 27.64 10.23 -8.29
N SER A 21 27.40 11.20 -7.39
CA SER A 21 26.67 10.98 -6.14
C SER A 21 25.20 11.35 -6.30
N ILE A 22 24.31 10.37 -6.32
CA ILE A 22 22.86 10.55 -6.44
C ILE A 22 22.23 10.55 -5.03
N PRO A 23 21.62 11.66 -4.57
CA PRO A 23 20.88 11.67 -3.31
C PRO A 23 19.57 10.88 -3.47
N VAL A 24 19.32 9.95 -2.56
CA VAL A 24 18.15 9.07 -2.59
C VAL A 24 17.37 9.15 -1.28
N THR A 25 16.05 9.00 -1.36
CA THR A 25 15.20 8.81 -0.17
C THR A 25 14.87 7.33 -0.05
N VAL A 26 15.18 6.73 1.11
CA VAL A 26 14.84 5.34 1.39
C VAL A 26 13.40 5.30 1.89
N ILE A 27 12.55 4.58 1.16
CA ILE A 27 11.15 4.35 1.51
C ILE A 27 11.00 2.85 1.77
N GLU A 28 10.64 2.50 3.00
CA GLU A 28 10.30 1.13 3.38
C GLU A 28 8.87 0.85 2.94
N VAL A 29 8.70 -0.13 2.05
CA VAL A 29 7.39 -0.59 1.57
C VAL A 29 7.17 -2.01 2.07
N GLU A 30 6.47 -2.13 3.19
CA GLU A 30 5.92 -3.41 3.64
C GLU A 30 4.73 -3.80 2.77
N ALA A 31 4.36 -5.09 2.77
CA ALA A 31 3.27 -5.59 1.94
C ALA A 31 1.95 -4.87 2.23
N ASN A 32 1.34 -4.31 1.18
CA ASN A 32 0.07 -3.61 1.25
C ASN A 32 -1.06 -4.63 1.04
N ARG A 33 -1.85 -4.88 2.08
CA ARG A 33 -2.91 -5.89 2.10
C ARG A 33 -4.25 -5.24 1.79
N VAL A 34 -4.99 -5.78 0.83
CA VAL A 34 -6.30 -5.27 0.43
C VAL A 34 -7.34 -5.59 1.50
N THR A 35 -7.95 -4.54 2.06
CA THR A 35 -9.01 -4.66 3.07
C THR A 35 -10.40 -4.57 2.48
N GLN A 36 -10.57 -3.85 1.39
CA GLN A 36 -11.86 -3.71 0.71
C GLN A 36 -11.65 -3.39 -0.76
N VAL A 37 -12.50 -3.93 -1.61
CA VAL A 37 -12.63 -3.54 -3.02
C VAL A 37 -13.95 -2.80 -3.16
N LYS A 38 -13.88 -1.59 -3.72
CA LYS A 38 -15.03 -0.70 -3.94
C LYS A 38 -15.42 -0.72 -5.41
N ASP A 39 -16.71 -0.82 -5.66
CA ASP A 39 -17.27 -0.92 -7.00
C ASP A 39 -18.31 0.19 -7.28
N LEU A 40 -18.70 0.33 -8.55
CA LEU A 40 -19.66 1.36 -8.97
C LEU A 40 -21.06 1.14 -8.40
N ALA A 41 -21.47 -0.09 -8.15
CA ALA A 41 -22.84 -0.41 -7.72
C ALA A 41 -23.05 -0.12 -6.23
N ASN A 42 -22.05 -0.42 -5.40
CA ASN A 42 -22.11 -0.31 -3.95
C ASN A 42 -21.56 1.04 -3.46
N ASP A 43 -20.46 1.53 -4.04
CA ASP A 43 -19.72 2.70 -3.54
C ASP A 43 -19.79 3.92 -4.48
N GLY A 44 -20.28 3.74 -5.71
CA GLY A 44 -20.36 4.81 -6.72
C GLY A 44 -19.01 5.14 -7.38
N TYR A 45 -17.95 4.38 -7.09
CA TYR A 45 -16.64 4.52 -7.74
C TYR A 45 -15.80 3.25 -7.59
N ARG A 46 -14.79 3.09 -8.47
CA ARG A 46 -13.83 1.97 -8.40
C ARG A 46 -12.59 2.37 -7.61
N ALA A 47 -12.31 1.64 -6.54
CA ALA A 47 -11.11 1.81 -5.72
C ALA A 47 -10.75 0.55 -4.96
N VAL A 48 -9.49 0.48 -4.52
CA VAL A 48 -9.01 -0.53 -3.57
C VAL A 48 -8.58 0.15 -2.29
N GLN A 49 -9.03 -0.38 -1.16
CA GLN A 49 -8.57 0.02 0.16
C GLN A 49 -7.49 -0.95 0.62
N VAL A 50 -6.39 -0.42 1.14
CA VAL A 50 -5.25 -1.21 1.62
C VAL A 50 -4.83 -0.82 3.04
N THR A 51 -4.16 -1.76 3.69
CA THR A 51 -3.50 -1.57 4.98
C THR A 51 -2.05 -2.08 4.93
N THR A 52 -1.18 -1.49 5.74
CA THR A 52 0.24 -1.89 5.85
C THR A 52 0.74 -1.71 7.29
N GLY A 53 1.86 -2.33 7.63
CA GLY A 53 2.38 -2.34 9.00
C GLY A 53 1.56 -3.19 9.96
N ALA A 54 1.81 -3.02 11.26
CA ALA A 54 1.05 -3.69 12.31
C ALA A 54 0.55 -2.67 13.34
N LYS A 55 -0.63 -2.93 13.90
CA LYS A 55 -1.20 -2.18 15.04
C LYS A 55 -1.37 -3.15 16.22
N LYS A 56 -0.93 -2.75 17.41
CA LYS A 56 -1.06 -3.57 18.63
C LYS A 56 -2.54 -3.90 18.88
N ALA A 57 -2.86 -5.15 19.21
CA ALA A 57 -4.24 -5.61 19.38
C ALA A 57 -5.06 -4.74 20.36
N ASN A 58 -4.47 -4.32 21.48
CA ASN A 58 -5.12 -3.45 22.47
C ASN A 58 -5.35 -1.99 22.00
N ARG A 59 -4.81 -1.62 20.83
CA ARG A 59 -5.02 -0.32 20.18
C ARG A 59 -5.95 -0.42 18.97
N VAL A 60 -6.41 -1.61 18.63
CA VAL A 60 -7.40 -1.83 17.56
C VAL A 60 -8.79 -1.77 18.20
N THR A 61 -9.62 -0.85 17.74
CA THR A 61 -11.00 -0.74 18.23
C THR A 61 -11.87 -1.88 17.69
N LYS A 62 -12.98 -2.22 18.35
CA LYS A 62 -13.85 -3.32 17.89
C LYS A 62 -14.35 -3.14 16.44
N PRO A 63 -14.75 -1.93 15.98
CA PRO A 63 -15.14 -1.72 14.59
C PRO A 63 -13.98 -1.96 13.60
N GLU A 64 -12.78 -1.47 13.91
CA GLU A 64 -11.58 -1.72 13.09
C GLU A 64 -11.29 -3.22 13.02
N ALA A 65 -11.34 -3.92 14.15
CA ALA A 65 -11.09 -5.36 14.20
C ALA A 65 -12.08 -6.15 13.35
N GLY A 66 -13.37 -5.79 13.39
CA GLY A 66 -14.40 -6.41 12.55
C GLY A 66 -14.16 -6.16 11.06
N HIS A 67 -13.71 -4.96 10.70
CA HIS A 67 -13.37 -4.61 9.31
C HIS A 67 -12.20 -5.44 8.79
N PHE A 68 -11.10 -5.53 9.55
CA PHE A 68 -9.93 -6.35 9.19
C PHE A 68 -10.27 -7.85 9.15
N ALA A 69 -11.08 -8.34 10.10
CA ALA A 69 -11.52 -9.73 10.14
C ALA A 69 -12.37 -10.11 8.93
N LYS A 70 -13.28 -9.22 8.47
CA LYS A 70 -14.07 -9.44 7.25
C LYS A 70 -13.18 -9.63 6.02
N ALA A 71 -12.05 -8.92 5.98
CA ALA A 71 -11.07 -9.02 4.91
C ALA A 71 -10.08 -10.17 5.07
N GLY A 72 -10.04 -10.85 6.22
CA GLY A 72 -9.09 -11.91 6.52
C GLY A 72 -7.63 -11.44 6.62
N VAL A 73 -7.40 -10.16 6.94
CA VAL A 73 -6.05 -9.57 7.05
C VAL A 73 -5.78 -9.08 8.46
N GLU A 74 -4.51 -9.00 8.85
CA GLU A 74 -4.15 -8.42 10.15
C GLU A 74 -4.34 -6.90 10.16
N ALA A 75 -4.60 -6.36 11.35
CA ALA A 75 -4.77 -4.94 11.55
C ALA A 75 -3.46 -4.19 11.30
N GLY A 76 -3.42 -3.40 10.22
CA GLY A 76 -2.33 -2.49 9.95
C GLY A 76 -2.48 -1.14 10.64
N ARG A 77 -1.50 -0.27 10.42
CA ARG A 77 -1.40 1.03 11.13
C ARG A 77 -2.44 2.07 10.68
N GLY A 78 -3.10 1.82 9.55
CA GLY A 78 -4.10 2.70 8.97
C GLY A 78 -4.73 2.08 7.72
N LEU A 79 -5.64 2.83 7.10
CA LEU A 79 -6.34 2.46 5.88
C LEU A 79 -6.16 3.59 4.85
N TRP A 80 -5.85 3.22 3.62
CA TRP A 80 -5.70 4.16 2.51
C TRP A 80 -6.42 3.61 1.28
N GLU A 81 -6.90 4.50 0.42
CA GLU A 81 -7.60 4.14 -0.80
C GLU A 81 -6.83 4.59 -2.04
N PHE A 82 -6.79 3.73 -3.04
CA PHE A 82 -6.28 4.04 -4.37
C PHE A 82 -7.38 3.83 -5.40
N ARG A 83 -7.56 4.81 -6.29
CA ARG A 83 -8.52 4.73 -7.39
C ARG A 83 -8.03 3.70 -8.41
N LEU A 84 -8.96 2.92 -8.95
CA LEU A 84 -8.67 1.91 -9.97
C LEU A 84 -8.98 2.49 -11.35
N ALA A 85 -8.05 2.34 -12.30
CA ALA A 85 -8.36 2.57 -13.70
C ALA A 85 -9.18 1.39 -14.27
N GLU A 86 -9.71 1.56 -15.48
CA GLU A 86 -10.39 0.46 -16.19
C GLU A 86 -9.43 -0.73 -16.41
N GLY A 87 -9.92 -1.94 -16.15
CA GLY A 87 -9.13 -3.18 -16.27
C GLY A 87 -8.26 -3.56 -15.06
N GLU A 88 -8.10 -2.69 -14.07
CA GLU A 88 -7.44 -3.05 -12.81
C GLU A 88 -8.44 -3.73 -11.86
N GLU A 89 -8.12 -4.97 -11.47
CA GLU A 89 -8.90 -5.78 -10.54
C GLU A 89 -8.00 -6.32 -9.43
N TYR A 90 -8.53 -6.27 -8.21
CA TYR A 90 -7.88 -6.77 -7.01
C TYR A 90 -8.89 -7.55 -6.20
N THR A 91 -8.40 -8.48 -5.37
CA THR A 91 -9.24 -9.26 -4.47
C THR A 91 -8.98 -8.89 -3.02
N VAL A 92 -10.01 -9.02 -2.18
CA VAL A 92 -9.88 -8.80 -0.73
C VAL A 92 -8.92 -9.84 -0.15
N GLY A 93 -8.01 -9.40 0.72
CA GLY A 93 -6.95 -10.25 1.29
C GLY A 93 -5.68 -10.35 0.45
N GLN A 94 -5.70 -9.87 -0.81
CA GLN A 94 -4.51 -9.86 -1.66
C GLN A 94 -3.41 -8.98 -1.05
N SER A 95 -2.17 -9.45 -1.14
CA SER A 95 -0.98 -8.72 -0.69
C SER A 95 -0.21 -8.16 -1.88
N ILE A 96 0.17 -6.89 -1.82
CA ILE A 96 0.83 -6.17 -2.92
C ILE A 96 2.20 -5.70 -2.43
N SER A 97 3.26 -6.16 -3.09
CA SER A 97 4.66 -5.90 -2.75
C SER A 97 5.23 -4.70 -3.53
N VAL A 98 6.44 -4.27 -3.16
CA VAL A 98 7.17 -3.19 -3.87
C VAL A 98 7.52 -3.55 -5.32
N GLU A 99 7.43 -4.83 -5.69
CA GLU A 99 7.70 -5.32 -7.05
C GLU A 99 6.73 -4.73 -8.09
N LEU A 100 5.59 -4.19 -7.65
CA LEU A 100 4.69 -3.41 -8.51
C LEU A 100 5.40 -2.25 -9.23
N PHE A 101 6.50 -1.74 -8.66
CA PHE A 101 7.28 -0.64 -9.22
C PHE A 101 8.57 -1.07 -9.93
N ALA A 102 8.81 -2.36 -10.14
CA ALA A 102 10.05 -2.86 -10.76
C ALA A 102 10.32 -2.24 -12.14
N ASP A 103 9.28 -2.09 -12.96
CA ASP A 103 9.37 -1.53 -14.32
C ASP A 103 8.98 -0.04 -14.40
N VAL A 104 8.81 0.62 -13.25
CA VAL A 104 8.34 2.01 -13.19
C VAL A 104 9.52 2.96 -13.11
N LYS A 105 9.76 3.72 -14.19
CA LYS A 105 10.88 4.66 -14.28
C LYS A 105 10.76 5.87 -13.37
N LYS A 106 9.54 6.33 -13.08
CA LYS A 106 9.26 7.55 -12.29
C LYS A 106 7.99 7.39 -11.47
N LEU A 107 8.05 7.84 -10.22
CA LEU A 107 6.93 7.93 -9.29
C LEU A 107 6.63 9.41 -9.02
N THR A 108 5.35 9.78 -8.96
CA THR A 108 4.89 11.14 -8.70
C THR A 108 4.11 11.19 -7.39
#